data_AF-A0A6I1BKN3-F1
#
_entry.id   AF-A0A6I1BKN3-F1
#
_cell.length_a   1.000
_cell.length_b   1.000
_cell.length_c   1.000
_cell.angle_alpha   90.00
_cell.angle_beta   90.00
_cell.angle_gamma   90.00
#
_symmetry.space_group_name_H-M   'P 1'
#
loop_
_entity.id
_entity.type
_entity.pdbx_description
1 polymer ?
#
loop_
_entity_poly.entity_id
_entity_poly.type
_entity_poly.pdbx_seq_one_letter_code
_entity_poly.pdbx_strand_id
1 'polypeptide(L)' 'METIRQNEKIILHSNDGISIKMIFRNLTGRNFQDQEYVEYIRHIAIRDMGFSPGIIEHCKDDEVIGKGTIPNV' A
#
# COMPACT_ATOMS: atom_id res chain seq x y z
N MET A 1 -15.23 -0.55 6.20
CA MET A 1 -13.88 0.01 6.43
C MET A 1 -12.90 -0.65 5.48
N GLU A 2 -12.03 0.12 4.83
CA GLU A 2 -10.94 -0.44 4.01
C GLU A 2 -9.59 -0.19 4.69
N THR A 3 -8.66 -1.14 4.56
CA THR A 3 -7.33 -1.05 5.16
C THR A 3 -6.24 -1.58 4.23
N ILE A 4 -5.02 -1.07 4.38
CA ILE A 4 -3.80 -1.72 3.90
C ILE A 4 -3.06 -2.27 5.11
N ARG A 5 -2.83 -3.58 5.11
CA ARG A 5 -2.14 -4.30 6.19
C ARG A 5 -0.77 -4.78 5.73
N GLN A 6 0.17 -4.83 6.66
CA GLN A 6 1.47 -5.47 6.48
C GLN A 6 1.88 -6.12 7.80
N ASN A 7 2.35 -7.37 7.74
CA ASN A 7 2.73 -8.14 8.93
C ASN A 7 1.62 -8.14 9.99
N GLU A 8 0.38 -8.41 9.55
CA GLU A 8 -0.85 -8.44 10.36
C GLU A 8 -1.29 -7.09 10.97
N LYS A 9 -0.47 -6.04 10.84
CA LYS A 9 -0.76 -4.69 11.33
C LYS A 9 -1.46 -3.85 10.26
N ILE A 10 -2.43 -3.05 10.69
CA ILE A 10 -3.03 -2.02 9.83
C ILE A 10 -2.04 -0.86 9.75
N ILE A 11 -1.61 -0.52 8.53
CA ILE A 11 -0.74 0.64 8.28
C ILE A 11 -1.58 1.86 7.88
N LEU A 12 -2.55 1.66 7.00
CA LEU A 12 -3.48 2.69 6.56
C LEU A 12 -4.92 2.17 6.66
N HIS A 13 -5.85 3.05 7.01
CA HIS A 13 -7.28 2.77 7.01
C HIS A 13 -8.09 3.98 6.55
N SER A 14 -9.21 3.75 5.89
CA SER A 14 -10.19 4.79 5.56
C SER A 14 -11.60 4.20 5.40
N ASN A 15 -12.60 5.06 5.52
CA ASN A 15 -14.01 4.75 5.27
C ASN A 15 -14.58 5.46 4.03
N ASP A 16 -13.77 6.21 3.29
CA ASP A 16 -14.21 6.97 2.11
C ASP A 16 -14.47 6.12 0.85
N GLY A 17 -14.07 4.85 0.85
CA GLY A 17 -14.25 3.91 -0.27
C GLY A 17 -13.38 4.18 -1.50
N ILE A 18 -12.44 5.14 -1.43
CA ILE A 18 -11.65 5.60 -2.57
C ILE A 18 -10.15 5.58 -2.25
N SER A 19 -9.73 6.17 -1.14
CA SER A 19 -8.33 6.47 -0.85
C SER A 19 -7.48 5.22 -0.71
N ILE A 20 -7.96 4.21 0.02
CA ILE A 20 -7.21 2.96 0.26
C ILE A 20 -6.93 2.22 -1.05
N LYS A 21 -7.95 2.10 -1.91
CA LYS A 21 -7.82 1.49 -3.23
C LYS A 21 -6.82 2.26 -4.10
N MET A 22 -6.82 3.59 -4.05
CA MET A 22 -5.89 4.42 -4.81
C MET A 22 -4.45 4.25 -4.32
N ILE A 23 -4.22 4.35 -3.00
CA ILE A 23 -2.89 4.19 -2.40
C ILE A 23 -2.37 2.78 -2.66
N PHE A 24 -3.20 1.75 -2.54
CA PHE A 24 -2.79 0.37 -2.85
C PHE A 24 -2.30 0.22 -4.30
N ARG A 25 -2.94 0.89 -5.26
CA ARG A 25 -2.48 0.92 -6.66
C ARG A 25 -1.16 1.68 -6.83
N ASN A 26 -0.92 2.74 -6.06
CA ASN A 26 0.38 3.42 -6.05
C ASN A 26 1.47 2.49 -5.51
N LEU A 27 1.22 1.85 -4.36
CA LEU A 27 2.16 0.93 -3.69
C LEU A 27 2.49 -0.32 -4.51
N THR A 28 1.62 -0.69 -5.45
CA THR A 28 1.79 -1.87 -6.32
C THR A 28 2.23 -1.51 -7.74
N GLY A 29 2.64 -0.25 -7.98
CA GLY A 29 3.17 0.19 -9.27
C GLY A 29 2.14 0.22 -10.41
N ARG A 30 0.84 0.29 -10.08
CA ARG A 30 -0.24 0.37 -11.08
C ARG A 30 -0.53 1.79 -11.53
N ASN A 31 -0.30 2.77 -10.65
CA ASN A 31 -0.56 4.19 -10.95
C ASN A 31 0.72 4.97 -11.24
N PHE A 32 1.85 4.60 -10.63
CA PHE A 32 3.17 5.17 -10.88
C PHE A 32 4.05 4.16 -11.60
N GLN A 33 4.95 4.63 -12.45
CA GLN A 33 5.88 3.80 -13.22
C GLN A 33 7.31 4.34 -13.13
N ASP A 34 8.28 3.49 -13.45
CA ASP A 34 9.70 3.84 -13.55
C ASP A 34 10.24 4.61 -12.33
N GLN A 35 10.91 5.74 -12.57
CA GLN A 35 11.54 6.54 -11.52
C GLN A 35 10.51 7.08 -10.52
N GLU A 36 9.33 7.50 -10.97
CA GLU A 36 8.29 8.02 -10.08
C GLU A 36 7.85 6.96 -9.07
N TYR A 37 7.68 5.72 -9.52
CA TYR A 37 7.36 4.60 -8.63
C TYR A 37 8.48 4.34 -7.62
N VAL A 38 9.74 4.32 -8.07
CA VAL A 38 10.90 4.10 -7.19
C VAL A 38 10.99 5.19 -6.11
N GLU A 39 10.88 6.46 -6.51
CA GLU A 39 10.93 7.59 -5.58
C GLU A 39 9.75 7.56 -4.60
N TYR A 40 8.53 7.24 -5.07
CA TYR A 40 7.36 7.09 -4.21
C TYR A 40 7.54 5.99 -3.17
N ILE A 41 8.03 4.81 -3.57
CA ILE A 41 8.24 3.71 -2.64
C ILE A 41 9.33 4.07 -1.61
N ARG A 42 10.47 4.59 -2.06
CA ARG A 42 11.60 4.87 -1.17
C ARG A 42 11.31 6.01 -0.20
N HIS A 43 10.80 7.12 -0.70
CA HIS A 43 10.69 8.36 0.07
C HIS A 43 9.35 8.55 0.74
N ILE A 44 8.26 7.97 0.22
CA ILE A 44 6.92 8.13 0.79
C ILE A 44 6.47 6.84 1.49
N ALA A 45 6.41 5.72 0.78
CA ALA A 45 5.86 4.49 1.34
C ALA A 45 6.70 3.93 2.51
N ILE A 46 8.00 3.78 2.30
CA ILE A 46 8.90 3.18 3.32
C ILE A 46 9.26 4.20 4.39
N ARG A 47 9.68 5.41 3.99
CA ARG A 47 10.18 6.41 4.95
C ARG A 47 9.08 7.08 5.77
N ASP A 48 7.97 7.47 5.15
CA ASP A 48 6.97 8.34 5.80
C ASP A 48 5.70 7.59 6.21
N MET A 49 5.22 6.64 5.41
CA MET A 49 3.97 5.89 5.68
C MET A 49 4.18 4.68 6.61
N GLY A 50 5.42 4.25 6.84
CA GLY A 50 5.73 3.15 7.74
C GLY A 50 5.61 1.75 7.14
N PHE A 51 5.60 1.64 5.81
CA PHE A 51 5.72 0.34 5.14
C PHE A 51 7.16 -0.16 5.15
N SER A 52 7.32 -1.46 4.89
CA SER A 52 8.58 -2.11 4.60
C SER A 52 8.48 -2.88 3.27
N PRO A 53 9.61 -3.22 2.64
CA PRO A 53 9.60 -4.18 1.55
C PRO A 53 8.92 -5.50 1.96
N GLY A 54 8.08 -6.06 1.09
CA GLY A 54 7.35 -7.29 1.36
C GLY A 54 5.88 -7.23 0.99
N ILE A 55 5.13 -8.25 1.44
CA ILE A 55 3.71 -8.40 1.12
C ILE A 55 2.87 -7.36 1.86
N ILE A 56 1.91 -6.80 1.16
CA ILE A 56 0.83 -5.98 1.71
C ILE A 56 -0.52 -6.55 1.32
N GLU A 57 -1.52 -6.35 2.16
CA GLU A 57 -2.88 -6.86 1.98
C GLU A 57 -3.86 -5.70 1.93
N HIS A 58 -4.70 -5.65 0.90
CA HIS A 58 -5.85 -4.75 0.83
C HIS A 58 -7.03 -5.49 1.42
N CYS A 59 -7.58 -4.98 2.53
CA CYS A 59 -8.74 -5.57 3.19
C CYS A 59 -9.95 -4.65 3.12
N LYS A 60 -11.13 -5.26 3.11
CA LYS A 60 -12.42 -4.59 3.30
C LYS A 60 -13.20 -5.35 4.36
N ASP A 61 -13.59 -4.65 5.42
CA ASP A 61 -14.31 -5.22 6.57
C ASP A 61 -13.61 -6.49 7.11
N ASP A 62 -12.29 -6.36 7.32
CA ASP A 62 -11.35 -7.41 7.77
C ASP A 62 -11.11 -8.58 6.81
N GLU A 63 -11.82 -8.67 5.69
CA GLU A 63 -11.55 -9.66 4.63
C GLU A 63 -10.47 -9.18 3.66
N VAL A 64 -9.49 -10.04 3.36
CA VAL A 64 -8.46 -9.74 2.35
C VAL A 64 -9.06 -9.84 0.95
N ILE A 65 -9.13 -8.70 0.25
CA ILE A 65 -9.66 -8.60 -1.11
C ILE A 65 -8.55 -8.44 -2.18
N GLY A 66 -7.30 -8.25 -1.76
CA GLY A 66 -6.16 -8.16 -2.65
C GLY A 66 -4.81 -8.29 -1.93
N LYS A 67 -3.79 -8.74 -2.67
CA LYS A 67 -2.40 -8.79 -2.20
C LYS A 67 -1.49 -8.08 -3.20
N GLY A 68 -0.44 -7.46 -2.67
CA GLY A 68 0.58 -6.75 -3.43
C GLY A 68 1.94 -6.92 -2.77
N THR A 69 2.99 -6.51 -3.46
CA THR A 69 4.37 -6.57 -2.94
C THR A 69 5.02 -5.21 -3.11
N ILE A 70 5.53 -4.65 -2.01
CA ILE A 70 6.42 -3.49 -2.02
C ILE A 70 7.84 -4.00 -2.29
N PRO A 71 8.53 -3.52 -3.34
CA PRO A 71 9.89 -3.94 -3.65
C PRO A 71 10.91 -3.34 -2.67
N ASN A 72 12.10 -3.94 -2.64
CA ASN A 72 13.25 -3.35 -1.95
C ASN A 72 14.01 -2.46 -2.94
N VAL A 73 13.83 -1.14 -2.85
CA VAL A 73 14.36 -0.14 -3.80
C VAL A 73 15.15 0.97 -3.13
#